data_AF-A0AAD6UVI3-F1
#
_entry.id   AF-A0AAD6UVI3-F1
#
_cell.length_a   1.000
_cell.length_b   1.000
_cell.length_c   1.000
_cell.angle_alpha   90.00
_cell.angle_beta   90.00
_cell.angle_gamma   90.00
#
_symmetry.space_group_name_H-M   'P 1'
#
loop_
_entity.id
_entity.type
_entity.pdbx_description
1 polymer ?
#
loop_
_entity_poly.entity_id
_entity_poly.type
_entity_poly.pdbx_seq_one_letter_code
_entity_poly.pdbx_strand_id
1 'polypeptide(L)'
;TKPNAHGVYKVYANRPTHDPDKSLNLEQLCDTDELLPTESTASAEPKQPWYFPFKNPTTAHMIMQENLGPSGNTHAGTDAIAEMFLQDDFEKKDLIGFSSKRENDRLDRLVDTPPGEPPNGWKCGTVKLKLPCIGHCTSEDDAPEIEINNIIYRPLLDTLREALQSSTFEHFHLTPYELRWDPNHDARDPDDDMDDATTEQQLDEHGLPPLPAGHLQVFGEVYTSPRMLKAHKAFDKLPPSPKERVRVPYMFFSDATHLASFGNASIWPLYTYFG
;
A
#
# COMPACT_ATOMS: atom_id res chain seq x y z
N THR A 1 28.15 -3.32 9.13
CA THR A 1 28.61 -2.02 8.61
C THR A 1 29.14 -1.22 9.78
N LYS A 2 29.81 -0.09 9.55
CA LYS A 2 30.12 0.82 10.66
C LYS A 2 28.81 1.37 11.27
N PRO A 3 28.73 1.55 12.60
CA PRO A 3 27.60 2.22 13.24
C PRO A 3 27.44 3.67 12.74
N ASN A 4 26.19 4.13 12.67
CA ASN A 4 25.89 5.54 12.46
C ASN A 4 26.07 6.35 13.77
N ALA A 5 25.81 7.66 13.72
CA ALA A 5 25.96 8.56 14.88
C ALA A 5 25.09 8.20 16.10
N HIS A 6 24.14 7.26 15.95
CA HIS A 6 23.26 6.78 17.01
C HIS A 6 23.57 5.33 17.42
N GLY A 7 24.68 4.75 16.96
CA GLY A 7 25.07 3.37 17.30
C GLY A 7 24.30 2.30 16.52
N VAL A 8 23.58 2.66 15.46
CA VAL A 8 22.81 1.70 14.65
C VAL A 8 23.65 1.22 13.47
N TYR A 9 23.70 -0.10 13.27
CA TYR A 9 24.47 -0.74 12.20
C TYR A 9 23.74 -1.94 11.59
N LYS A 10 24.10 -2.27 10.35
CA LYS A 10 23.56 -3.41 9.60
C LYS A 10 24.54 -4.58 9.61
N VAL A 11 24.05 -5.79 9.84
CA VAL A 11 24.82 -7.03 9.73
C VAL A 11 24.25 -7.88 8.59
N TYR A 12 25.11 -8.22 7.63
CA TYR A 12 24.73 -9.01 6.48
C TYR A 12 25.41 -10.38 6.53
N ALA A 13 24.72 -11.42 6.07
CA ALA A 13 25.33 -12.75 5.92
C ALA A 13 26.37 -12.78 4.79
N ASN A 14 26.07 -12.06 3.70
CA ASN A 14 26.94 -11.88 2.54
C ASN A 14 27.04 -10.40 2.19
N ARG A 15 28.16 -9.97 1.60
CA ARG A 15 28.35 -8.56 1.22
C ARG A 15 27.25 -8.12 0.22
N PRO A 16 26.49 -7.05 0.51
CA PRO A 16 25.42 -6.60 -0.39
C PRO A 16 26.01 -5.98 -1.67
N THR A 17 25.30 -6.19 -2.78
CA THR A 17 25.55 -5.58 -4.10
C THR A 17 24.93 -4.19 -4.22
N HIS A 18 23.83 -3.95 -3.50
CA HIS A 18 23.03 -2.73 -3.51
C HIS A 18 22.66 -2.32 -2.07
N ASP A 19 22.88 -1.06 -1.71
CA ASP A 19 22.54 -0.49 -0.40
C ASP A 19 22.00 0.96 -0.57
N PRO A 20 20.67 1.13 -0.65
CA PRO A 20 20.03 2.43 -0.94
C PRO A 20 20.32 3.50 0.11
N ASP A 21 20.54 3.12 1.37
CA ASP A 21 20.79 4.05 2.48
C ASP A 21 22.08 4.85 2.33
N LYS A 22 23.02 4.40 1.49
CA LYS A 22 24.26 5.15 1.22
C LYS A 22 24.02 6.42 0.42
N SER A 23 22.96 6.45 -0.38
CA SER A 23 22.55 7.59 -1.21
C SER A 23 21.44 8.42 -0.58
N LEU A 24 20.89 7.97 0.56
CA LEU A 24 19.78 8.64 1.22
C LEU A 24 20.23 9.96 1.82
N ASN A 25 19.57 11.06 1.43
CA ASN A 25 19.80 12.38 1.99
C ASN A 25 18.61 12.83 2.87
N LEU A 26 18.81 13.86 3.68
CA LEU A 26 17.79 14.35 4.62
C LEU A 26 16.54 14.89 3.89
N GLU A 27 16.69 15.39 2.66
CA GLU A 27 15.60 15.91 1.82
C GLU A 27 14.67 14.79 1.34
N GLN A 28 15.18 13.57 1.18
CA GLN A 28 14.40 12.37 0.82
C GLN A 28 13.67 11.74 2.02
N LEU A 29 14.02 12.12 3.24
CA LEU A 29 13.44 11.58 4.48
C LEU A 29 12.28 12.45 5.01
N CYS A 30 12.08 13.66 4.47
CA CYS A 30 11.11 14.62 4.98
C CYS A 30 10.37 15.33 3.84
N ASP A 31 9.11 14.97 3.63
CA ASP A 31 8.16 15.78 2.86
C ASP A 31 7.61 16.90 3.76
N THR A 32 8.42 17.91 4.05
CA THR A 32 7.91 19.17 4.62
C THR A 32 7.65 20.17 3.51
N ASP A 33 6.39 20.62 3.41
CA ASP A 33 5.85 21.55 2.41
C ASP A 33 6.64 22.86 2.24
N GLU A 34 7.54 23.20 3.18
CA GLU A 34 8.36 24.41 3.12
C GLU A 34 9.54 24.32 2.14
N LEU A 35 9.87 23.15 1.57
CA LEU A 35 11.11 22.95 0.79
C LEU A 35 10.99 22.29 -0.60
N LEU A 36 9.83 21.86 -1.08
CA LEU A 36 9.70 21.29 -2.45
C LEU A 36 8.51 21.84 -3.24
N PRO A 37 8.68 22.17 -4.54
CA PRO A 37 7.55 22.39 -5.45
C PRO A 37 6.94 21.06 -5.86
N THR A 38 5.63 20.93 -5.70
CA THR A 38 4.84 19.75 -6.09
C THR A 38 4.81 19.59 -7.61
N GLU A 39 5.59 18.68 -8.18
CA GLU A 39 5.40 18.25 -9.57
C GLU A 39 4.41 17.07 -9.61
N SER A 40 3.14 17.40 -9.79
CA SER A 40 2.10 16.42 -10.07
C SER A 40 2.13 16.06 -11.56
N THR A 41 2.72 14.90 -11.91
CA THR A 41 2.55 14.32 -13.25
C THR A 41 1.18 13.66 -13.36
N ALA A 42 0.14 14.47 -13.55
CA ALA A 42 -1.19 13.97 -13.88
C ALA A 42 -1.21 13.51 -15.34
N SER A 43 -1.50 12.23 -15.57
CA SER A 43 -1.84 11.71 -16.90
C SER A 43 -3.11 12.42 -17.39
N ALA A 44 -3.04 13.03 -18.58
CA ALA A 44 -4.14 13.77 -19.16
C ALA A 44 -5.27 12.83 -19.62
N GLU A 45 -6.18 12.50 -18.71
CA GLU A 45 -7.49 11.99 -19.08
C GLU A 45 -8.28 13.04 -19.87
N PRO A 46 -9.21 12.65 -20.77
CA PRO A 46 -10.06 13.61 -21.45
C PRO A 46 -10.79 14.46 -20.40
N LYS A 47 -10.64 15.78 -20.50
CA LYS A 47 -11.28 16.75 -19.58
C LYS A 47 -12.79 16.67 -19.72
N GLN A 48 -13.39 15.71 -19.02
CA GLN A 48 -14.81 15.67 -18.84
C GLN A 48 -15.23 16.90 -18.03
N PRO A 49 -16.46 17.41 -18.25
CA PRO A 49 -16.97 18.46 -17.38
C PRO A 49 -16.94 17.98 -15.94
N TRP A 50 -16.66 18.89 -15.00
CA TRP A 50 -16.55 18.56 -13.58
C TRP A 50 -17.80 17.87 -13.02
N TYR A 51 -18.96 18.16 -13.62
CA TYR A 51 -20.27 17.62 -13.25
C TYR A 51 -20.60 16.29 -13.94
N PHE A 52 -19.71 15.67 -14.70
CA PHE A 52 -19.93 14.30 -15.21
C PHE A 52 -20.10 13.34 -14.03
N PRO A 53 -21.05 12.36 -14.07
CA PRO A 53 -21.90 11.93 -15.18
C PRO A 53 -23.27 12.63 -15.26
N PHE A 54 -23.46 13.71 -14.52
CA PHE A 54 -24.73 14.42 -14.44
C PHE A 54 -24.97 15.34 -15.65
N LYS A 55 -26.22 15.77 -15.81
CA LYS A 55 -26.62 16.60 -16.95
C LYS A 55 -26.24 18.08 -16.79
N ASN A 56 -26.08 18.54 -15.56
CA ASN A 56 -25.79 19.94 -15.24
C ASN A 56 -25.10 20.06 -13.86
N PRO A 57 -24.41 21.19 -13.61
CA PRO A 57 -23.78 21.51 -12.33
C PRO A 57 -24.71 21.43 -11.12
N THR A 58 -25.93 21.96 -11.25
CA THR A 58 -26.94 21.94 -10.18
C THR A 58 -27.20 20.52 -9.65
N THR A 59 -27.37 19.55 -10.56
CA THR A 59 -27.59 18.15 -10.20
C THR A 59 -26.35 17.53 -9.53
N ALA A 60 -25.15 17.87 -10.00
CA ALA A 60 -23.91 17.40 -9.39
C ALA A 60 -23.74 17.91 -7.95
N HIS A 61 -23.96 19.20 -7.73
CA HIS A 61 -23.96 19.82 -6.40
C HIS A 61 -24.95 19.16 -5.44
N MET A 62 -26.19 18.89 -5.89
CA MET A 62 -27.21 18.21 -5.08
C MET A 62 -26.78 16.81 -4.62
N ILE A 63 -26.23 16.01 -5.54
CA ILE A 63 -25.80 14.63 -5.24
C ILE A 63 -24.50 14.60 -4.43
N MET A 64 -23.60 15.55 -4.65
CA MET A 64 -22.40 15.72 -3.86
C MET A 64 -22.73 16.09 -2.41
N GLN A 65 -23.68 17.02 -2.21
CA GLN A 65 -24.13 17.40 -0.88
C GLN A 65 -24.81 16.23 -0.14
N GLU A 66 -25.56 15.39 -0.85
CA GLU A 66 -26.18 14.20 -0.25
C GLU A 66 -25.16 13.13 0.16
N ASN A 67 -24.13 12.88 -0.65
CA ASN A 67 -23.18 11.78 -0.44
C ASN A 67 -21.93 12.16 0.38
N LEU A 68 -21.45 13.39 0.27
CA LEU A 68 -20.21 13.87 0.89
C LEU A 68 -20.45 14.99 1.92
N GLY A 69 -21.62 15.63 1.88
CA GLY A 69 -21.96 16.74 2.76
C GLY A 69 -22.35 16.29 4.18
N PRO A 70 -22.28 17.20 5.16
CA PRO A 70 -22.83 16.96 6.49
C PRO A 70 -24.35 16.70 6.42
N SER A 71 -24.87 15.93 7.37
CA SER A 71 -26.32 15.62 7.43
C SER A 71 -27.16 16.89 7.41
N GLY A 72 -28.11 16.98 6.47
CA GLY A 72 -28.96 18.16 6.27
C GLY A 72 -29.81 18.57 7.48
N ASN A 73 -29.97 17.70 8.48
CA ASN A 73 -30.65 18.01 9.74
C ASN A 73 -29.74 18.67 10.79
N THR A 74 -28.47 18.91 10.47
CA THR A 74 -27.51 19.60 11.33
C THR A 74 -27.34 21.04 10.90
N HIS A 75 -26.87 21.90 11.82
CA HIS A 75 -26.54 23.29 11.49
C HIS A 75 -25.55 23.37 10.31
N ALA A 76 -24.46 22.59 10.39
CA ALA A 76 -23.46 22.51 9.31
C ALA A 76 -24.06 22.01 7.99
N GLY A 77 -24.97 21.04 8.01
CA GLY A 77 -25.64 20.56 6.79
C GLY A 77 -26.60 21.59 6.20
N THR A 78 -27.27 22.38 7.04
CA THR A 78 -28.15 23.48 6.58
C THR A 78 -27.32 24.58 5.92
N ASP A 79 -26.20 24.95 6.53
CA ASP A 79 -25.29 25.97 5.98
C ASP A 79 -24.68 25.50 4.65
N ALA A 80 -24.25 24.24 4.55
CA ALA A 80 -23.73 23.67 3.31
C ALA A 80 -24.78 23.62 2.17
N ILE A 81 -26.07 23.39 2.48
CA ILE A 81 -27.15 23.52 1.49
C ILE A 81 -27.32 24.97 1.04
N ALA A 82 -27.19 25.94 1.96
CA ALA A 82 -27.26 27.35 1.60
C ALA A 82 -26.08 27.76 0.69
N GLU A 83 -24.87 27.32 1.01
CA GLU A 83 -23.66 27.55 0.20
C GLU A 83 -23.78 26.92 -1.21
N MET A 84 -24.40 25.76 -1.32
CA MET A 84 -24.71 25.11 -2.59
C MET A 84 -25.63 25.97 -3.48
N PHE A 85 -26.62 26.65 -2.90
CA PHE A 85 -27.49 27.56 -3.67
C PHE A 85 -26.80 28.85 -4.11
N LEU A 86 -25.64 29.17 -3.53
CA LEU A 86 -24.84 30.36 -3.85
C LEU A 86 -23.78 30.09 -4.93
N GLN A 87 -23.64 28.86 -5.42
CA GLN A 87 -22.71 28.55 -6.50
C GLN A 87 -23.12 29.25 -7.80
N ASP A 88 -22.13 29.77 -8.54
CA ASP A 88 -22.37 30.58 -9.75
C ASP A 88 -23.06 29.79 -10.89
N ASP A 89 -22.93 28.47 -10.89
CA ASP A 89 -23.50 27.57 -11.89
C ASP A 89 -24.76 26.84 -11.39
N PHE A 90 -25.33 27.28 -10.26
CA PHE A 90 -26.61 26.83 -9.77
C PHE A 90 -27.76 27.49 -10.56
N GLU A 91 -28.62 26.67 -11.17
CA GLU A 91 -29.77 27.13 -11.94
C GLU A 91 -31.06 26.46 -11.45
N LYS A 92 -32.00 27.26 -10.91
CA LYS A 92 -33.28 26.74 -10.37
C LYS A 92 -34.08 25.87 -11.35
N LYS A 93 -34.01 26.16 -12.65
CA LYS A 93 -34.70 25.39 -13.70
C LYS A 93 -34.21 23.94 -13.80
N ASP A 94 -32.98 23.67 -13.39
CA ASP A 94 -32.39 22.33 -13.43
C ASP A 94 -32.98 21.39 -12.38
N LEU A 95 -33.62 21.93 -11.35
CA LEU A 95 -34.33 21.15 -10.34
C LEU A 95 -35.67 20.59 -10.84
N ILE A 96 -36.18 21.08 -11.97
CA ILE A 96 -37.46 20.62 -12.52
C ILE A 96 -37.31 19.15 -12.96
N GLY A 97 -37.96 18.25 -12.23
CA GLY A 97 -37.88 16.81 -12.48
C GLY A 97 -36.60 16.14 -11.94
N PHE A 98 -35.85 16.81 -11.07
CA PHE A 98 -34.75 16.21 -10.31
C PHE A 98 -35.27 15.06 -9.42
N SER A 99 -34.46 14.00 -9.28
CA SER A 99 -34.75 12.88 -8.40
C SER A 99 -33.43 12.31 -7.90
N SER A 100 -33.15 12.46 -6.60
CA SER A 100 -31.90 11.96 -6.00
C SER A 100 -31.71 10.46 -6.28
N LYS A 101 -32.76 9.65 -6.08
CA LYS A 101 -32.74 8.22 -6.40
C LYS A 101 -32.29 7.94 -7.83
N ARG A 102 -32.84 8.65 -8.83
CA ARG A 102 -32.48 8.44 -10.25
C ARG A 102 -31.03 8.78 -10.54
N GLU A 103 -30.49 9.81 -9.90
CA GLU A 103 -29.11 10.23 -10.13
C GLU A 103 -28.10 9.37 -9.34
N ASN A 104 -28.49 8.83 -8.18
CA ASN A 104 -27.73 7.76 -7.51
C ASN A 104 -27.76 6.45 -8.33
N ASP A 105 -28.92 6.04 -8.86
CA ASP A 105 -29.01 4.90 -9.79
C ASP A 105 -28.13 5.11 -11.04
N ARG A 106 -27.90 6.37 -11.45
CA ARG A 106 -27.00 6.72 -12.57
C ARG A 106 -25.54 6.52 -12.17
N LEU A 107 -25.14 6.95 -10.96
CA LEU A 107 -23.81 6.70 -10.42
C LEU A 107 -23.54 5.20 -10.31
N ASP A 108 -24.47 4.44 -9.74
CA ASP A 108 -24.33 2.99 -9.58
C ASP A 108 -24.12 2.29 -10.92
N ARG A 109 -24.91 2.65 -11.95
CA ARG A 109 -24.72 2.10 -13.31
C ARG A 109 -23.38 2.47 -13.92
N LEU A 110 -22.82 3.63 -13.58
CA LEU A 110 -21.50 4.04 -14.05
C LEU A 110 -20.38 3.27 -13.35
N VAL A 111 -20.59 2.85 -12.10
CA VAL A 111 -19.67 1.98 -11.36
C VAL A 111 -19.76 0.54 -11.88
N ASP A 112 -20.98 0.04 -12.13
CA ASP A 112 -21.23 -1.30 -12.68
C ASP A 112 -20.81 -1.44 -14.15
N THR A 113 -20.74 -0.31 -14.87
CA THR A 113 -20.20 -0.23 -16.22
C THR A 113 -18.83 0.43 -16.11
N PRO A 114 -17.75 -0.32 -15.75
CA PRO A 114 -16.43 0.29 -15.60
C PRO A 114 -16.13 1.11 -16.85
N PRO A 115 -15.63 2.35 -16.70
CA PRO A 115 -15.47 3.27 -17.81
C PRO A 115 -14.40 2.70 -18.75
N GLY A 116 -14.84 1.95 -19.77
CA GLY A 116 -13.96 1.35 -20.75
C GLY A 116 -13.14 0.17 -20.24
N GLU A 117 -11.98 -0.03 -20.87
CA GLU A 117 -11.01 -1.04 -20.44
C GLU A 117 -10.56 -0.75 -19.00
N PRO A 118 -10.37 -1.77 -18.16
CA PRO A 118 -9.86 -1.57 -16.80
C PRO A 118 -8.58 -0.72 -16.84
N PRO A 119 -8.35 0.18 -15.85
CA PRO A 119 -7.20 1.07 -15.84
C PRO A 119 -5.89 0.30 -16.08
N ASN A 120 -4.92 0.93 -16.76
CA ASN A 120 -3.71 0.26 -17.28
C ASN A 120 -3.16 -0.84 -16.35
N GLY A 121 -3.27 -2.08 -16.81
CA GLY A 121 -2.76 -3.31 -16.18
C GLY A 121 -3.69 -3.99 -15.17
N TRP A 122 -4.83 -3.39 -14.80
CA TRP A 122 -5.94 -4.10 -14.19
C TRP A 122 -6.63 -4.99 -15.23
N LYS A 123 -7.18 -6.12 -14.80
CA LYS A 123 -7.81 -7.13 -15.66
C LYS A 123 -9.21 -7.43 -15.13
N CYS A 124 -10.10 -7.83 -16.03
CA CYS A 124 -11.42 -8.32 -15.67
C CYS A 124 -11.44 -9.85 -15.76
N GLY A 125 -12.04 -10.52 -14.79
CA GLY A 125 -12.11 -11.98 -14.74
C GLY A 125 -13.32 -12.49 -13.97
N THR A 126 -13.42 -13.80 -13.93
CA THR A 126 -14.47 -14.53 -13.22
C THR A 126 -13.83 -15.46 -12.20
N VAL A 127 -14.39 -15.52 -10.99
CA VAL A 127 -13.96 -16.46 -9.94
C VAL A 127 -15.13 -17.33 -9.51
N LYS A 128 -14.84 -18.58 -9.15
CA LYS A 128 -15.80 -19.47 -8.52
C LYS A 128 -15.48 -19.55 -7.03
N LEU A 129 -16.43 -19.14 -6.19
CA LEU A 129 -16.29 -19.22 -4.74
C LEU A 129 -17.21 -20.32 -4.21
N LYS A 130 -16.67 -21.15 -3.33
CA LYS A 130 -17.49 -22.06 -2.53
C LYS A 130 -18.01 -21.30 -1.32
N LEU A 131 -19.33 -21.20 -1.19
CA LEU A 131 -19.96 -20.48 -0.08
C LEU A 131 -20.71 -21.45 0.83
N PRO A 132 -20.55 -21.33 2.16
CA PRO A 132 -21.30 -22.17 3.09
C PRO A 132 -22.80 -21.85 3.03
N CYS A 133 -23.64 -22.89 3.07
CA CYS A 133 -25.08 -22.73 3.24
C CYS A 133 -25.41 -22.33 4.68
N ILE A 134 -26.02 -21.17 4.86
CA ILE A 134 -26.47 -20.70 6.18
C ILE A 134 -27.45 -21.72 6.77
N GLY A 135 -27.15 -22.22 7.97
CA GLY A 135 -27.99 -23.21 8.68
C GLY A 135 -27.68 -24.67 8.37
N HIS A 136 -26.74 -24.97 7.47
CA HIS A 136 -26.28 -26.33 7.16
C HIS A 136 -24.76 -26.43 7.27
N CYS A 137 -24.27 -27.22 8.23
CA CYS A 137 -22.86 -27.60 8.29
C CYS A 137 -22.54 -28.50 7.09
N THR A 138 -21.79 -27.95 6.14
CA THR A 138 -21.31 -28.65 4.95
C THR A 138 -19.79 -28.55 4.93
N SER A 139 -19.10 -29.56 4.40
CA SER A 139 -17.65 -29.45 4.19
C SER A 139 -17.36 -28.37 3.14
N GLU A 140 -16.19 -27.74 3.17
CA GLU A 140 -15.81 -26.75 2.15
C GLU A 140 -15.78 -27.37 0.75
N ASP A 141 -15.43 -28.65 0.63
CA ASP A 141 -15.39 -29.35 -0.65
C ASP A 141 -16.78 -29.53 -1.27
N ASP A 142 -17.79 -29.77 -0.44
CA ASP A 142 -19.19 -30.02 -0.84
C ASP A 142 -20.05 -28.74 -0.86
N ALA A 143 -19.47 -27.59 -0.53
CA ALA A 143 -20.19 -26.32 -0.51
C ALA A 143 -20.58 -25.88 -1.94
N PRO A 144 -21.76 -25.28 -2.13
CA PRO A 144 -22.19 -24.81 -3.44
C PRO A 144 -21.25 -23.74 -3.98
N GLU A 145 -20.94 -23.85 -5.27
CA GLU A 145 -20.14 -22.87 -5.99
C GLU A 145 -21.03 -21.75 -6.52
N ILE A 146 -20.63 -20.50 -6.27
CA ILE A 146 -21.14 -19.32 -6.93
C ILE A 146 -20.10 -18.78 -7.90
N GLU A 147 -20.53 -18.49 -9.12
CA GLU A 147 -19.69 -17.84 -10.12
C GLU A 147 -19.90 -16.32 -10.04
N ILE A 148 -18.84 -15.61 -9.69
CA ILE A 148 -18.84 -14.14 -9.62
C ILE A 148 -18.10 -13.62 -10.84
N ASN A 149 -18.86 -12.95 -11.70
CA ASN A 149 -18.37 -12.33 -12.92
C ASN A 149 -17.91 -10.89 -12.67
N ASN A 150 -17.19 -10.32 -13.64
CA ASN A 150 -16.78 -8.92 -13.66
C ASN A 150 -15.89 -8.49 -12.48
N ILE A 151 -15.04 -9.40 -11.99
CA ILE A 151 -14.06 -9.07 -10.95
C ILE A 151 -12.90 -8.33 -11.59
N ILE A 152 -12.67 -7.11 -11.14
CA ILE A 152 -11.50 -6.32 -11.50
C ILE A 152 -10.35 -6.72 -10.56
N TYR A 153 -9.23 -7.18 -11.13
CA TYR A 153 -8.07 -7.63 -10.36
C TYR A 153 -6.76 -7.21 -11.02
N ARG A 154 -5.70 -7.12 -10.20
CA ARG A 154 -4.34 -6.82 -10.65
C ARG A 154 -3.43 -8.03 -10.36
N PRO A 155 -2.87 -8.72 -11.37
CA PRO A 155 -1.97 -9.84 -11.13
C PRO A 155 -0.73 -9.41 -10.37
N LEU A 156 -0.37 -10.16 -9.31
CA LEU A 156 0.82 -9.86 -8.51
C LEU A 156 2.10 -9.85 -9.35
N LEU A 157 2.24 -10.71 -10.35
CA LEU A 157 3.42 -10.69 -11.22
C LEU A 157 3.53 -9.43 -12.09
N ASP A 158 2.40 -8.81 -12.42
CA ASP A 158 2.40 -7.57 -13.18
C ASP A 158 2.77 -6.39 -12.28
N THR A 159 2.29 -6.35 -11.02
CA THR A 159 2.73 -5.35 -10.04
C THR A 159 4.20 -5.50 -9.68
N LEU A 160 4.68 -6.75 -9.57
CA LEU A 160 6.09 -7.07 -9.35
C LEU A 160 6.96 -6.46 -10.45
N ARG A 161 6.59 -6.75 -11.71
CA ARG A 161 7.37 -6.30 -12.87
C ARG A 161 7.44 -4.78 -12.93
N GLU A 162 6.33 -4.12 -12.67
CA GLU A 162 6.23 -2.66 -12.63
C GLU A 162 7.08 -2.06 -11.50
N ALA A 163 6.99 -2.59 -10.28
CA ALA A 163 7.80 -2.13 -9.14
C ALA A 163 9.31 -2.30 -9.38
N LEU A 164 9.71 -3.39 -10.06
CA LEU A 164 11.12 -3.62 -10.41
C LEU A 164 11.60 -2.79 -11.62
N GLN A 165 10.69 -2.26 -12.43
CA GLN A 165 10.99 -1.41 -13.58
C GLN A 165 10.89 0.10 -13.27
N SER A 166 10.29 0.46 -12.13
CA SER A 166 10.15 1.85 -11.71
C SER A 166 11.44 2.40 -11.09
N SER A 167 11.55 3.73 -11.02
CA SER A 167 12.64 4.42 -10.30
C SER A 167 12.65 4.12 -8.80
N THR A 168 11.51 3.69 -8.24
CA THR A 168 11.42 3.28 -6.83
C THR A 168 12.30 2.09 -6.53
N PHE A 169 12.64 1.25 -7.53
CA PHE A 169 13.52 0.10 -7.35
C PHE A 169 14.90 0.47 -6.78
N GLU A 170 15.41 1.66 -7.09
CA GLU A 170 16.69 2.16 -6.56
C GLU A 170 16.68 2.34 -5.04
N HIS A 171 15.50 2.34 -4.41
CA HIS A 171 15.33 2.51 -2.97
C HIS A 171 15.10 1.17 -2.25
N PHE A 172 15.04 0.04 -2.96
CA PHE A 172 14.83 -1.27 -2.34
C PHE A 172 16.12 -1.96 -1.93
N HIS A 173 16.08 -2.64 -0.78
CA HIS A 173 17.14 -3.55 -0.36
C HIS A 173 17.04 -4.89 -1.10
N LEU A 174 18.10 -5.28 -1.81
CA LEU A 174 18.14 -6.59 -2.49
C LEU A 174 18.65 -7.72 -1.60
N THR A 175 19.50 -7.36 -0.63
CA THR A 175 20.10 -8.27 0.35
C THR A 175 19.53 -7.95 1.73
N PRO A 176 18.86 -8.90 2.39
CA PRO A 176 18.37 -8.68 3.75
C PRO A 176 19.53 -8.61 4.75
N TYR A 177 19.26 -7.97 5.87
CA TYR A 177 20.23 -7.73 6.94
C TYR A 177 19.54 -7.73 8.29
N GLU A 178 20.31 -7.91 9.35
CA GLU A 178 19.85 -7.62 10.70
C GLU A 178 20.28 -6.21 11.08
N LEU A 179 19.33 -5.40 11.55
CA LEU A 179 19.61 -4.08 12.09
C LEU A 179 19.87 -4.23 13.58
N ARG A 180 21.01 -3.73 14.04
CA ARG A 180 21.45 -3.81 15.44
C ARG A 180 21.75 -2.42 15.96
N TRP A 181 21.52 -2.23 17.24
CA TRP A 181 21.74 -0.97 17.93
C TRP A 181 22.60 -1.19 19.17
N ASP A 182 23.60 -0.34 19.32
CA ASP A 182 24.40 -0.20 20.52
C ASP A 182 23.94 1.03 21.33
N PRO A 183 23.28 0.85 22.48
CA PRO A 183 22.84 1.95 23.34
C PRO A 183 23.98 2.76 23.96
N ASN A 184 25.19 2.19 24.05
CA ASN A 184 26.34 2.82 24.70
C ASN A 184 27.30 3.46 23.70
N HIS A 185 26.97 3.46 22.41
CA HIS A 185 27.81 4.00 21.36
C HIS A 185 28.10 5.49 21.57
N ASP A 186 29.39 5.86 21.63
CA ASP A 186 29.85 7.24 21.57
C ASP A 186 30.47 7.53 20.20
N ALA A 187 29.84 8.41 19.42
CA ALA A 187 30.36 8.80 18.11
C ALA A 187 31.73 9.52 18.16
N ARG A 188 32.17 9.97 19.34
CA ARG A 188 33.47 10.62 19.56
C ARG A 188 34.59 9.64 19.91
N ASP A 189 34.22 8.45 20.36
CA ASP A 189 35.12 7.34 20.63
C ASP A 189 34.55 6.12 19.89
N PRO A 190 34.69 6.09 18.55
CA PRO A 190 34.20 4.95 17.80
C PRO A 190 35.02 3.76 18.26
N ASP A 191 34.38 2.84 19.00
CA ASP A 191 34.94 1.53 19.31
C ASP A 191 35.36 0.87 17.98
N ASP A 192 36.63 1.04 17.59
CA ASP A 192 37.25 0.37 16.44
C ASP A 192 37.47 -1.12 16.73
N ASP A 193 37.27 -1.52 18.00
CA ASP A 193 37.31 -2.88 18.53
C ASP A 193 35.94 -3.57 18.48
N MET A 194 35.14 -3.32 17.44
CA MET A 194 34.15 -4.32 17.01
C MET A 194 34.95 -5.51 16.49
N ASP A 195 35.40 -6.36 17.43
CA ASP A 195 36.24 -7.53 17.26
C ASP A 195 36.05 -8.09 15.84
N ASP A 196 37.07 -7.89 15.01
CA ASP A 196 37.17 -8.53 13.70
C ASP A 196 37.09 -10.02 13.98
N ALA A 197 35.88 -10.58 13.81
CA ALA A 197 35.48 -11.91 14.22
C ALA A 197 36.27 -12.96 13.43
N THR A 198 37.53 -13.10 13.82
CA THR A 198 38.50 -14.10 13.39
C THR A 198 38.47 -15.32 14.31
N THR A 199 37.57 -15.33 15.30
CA THR A 199 37.23 -16.54 16.02
C THR A 199 36.06 -17.19 15.30
N GLU A 200 36.11 -18.50 15.07
CA GLU A 200 35.06 -19.37 14.51
C GLU A 200 33.76 -19.28 15.34
N GLN A 201 33.11 -18.12 15.33
CA GLN A 201 31.86 -17.90 16.02
C GLN A 201 30.78 -18.63 15.25
N GLN A 202 30.07 -19.50 15.97
CA GLN A 202 28.98 -20.29 15.41
C GLN A 202 27.91 -19.33 14.87
N LEU A 203 27.87 -19.20 13.54
CA LEU A 203 26.84 -18.42 12.86
C LEU A 203 25.46 -19.00 13.21
N ASP A 204 24.48 -18.11 13.32
CA ASP A 204 23.10 -18.49 13.59
C ASP A 204 22.45 -19.23 12.40
N GLU A 205 21.16 -19.56 12.55
CA GLU A 205 20.41 -20.21 11.49
C GLU A 205 20.27 -19.37 10.21
N HIS A 206 20.56 -18.07 10.26
CA HIS A 206 20.52 -17.13 9.15
C HIS A 206 21.91 -16.83 8.55
N GLY A 207 23.00 -17.32 9.16
CA GLY A 207 24.36 -17.06 8.70
C GLY A 207 24.94 -15.75 9.23
N LEU A 208 24.40 -15.23 10.33
CA LEU A 208 24.85 -14.01 10.99
C LEU A 208 25.63 -14.35 12.27
N PRO A 209 26.60 -13.52 12.67
CA PRO A 209 27.27 -13.65 13.96
C PRO A 209 26.27 -13.43 15.11
N PRO A 210 26.51 -13.96 16.32
CA PRO A 210 25.64 -13.69 17.47
C PRO A 210 25.52 -12.19 17.76
N LEU A 211 24.42 -11.80 18.41
CA LEU A 211 24.22 -10.42 18.87
C LEU A 211 25.23 -10.11 20.00
N PRO A 212 26.07 -9.07 19.90
CA PRO A 212 27.01 -8.72 20.94
C PRO A 212 26.32 -8.34 22.26
N ALA A 213 26.99 -8.58 23.39
CA ALA A 213 26.41 -8.36 24.70
C ALA A 213 26.07 -6.87 24.92
N GLY A 214 24.84 -6.57 25.33
CA GLY A 214 24.36 -5.20 25.55
C GLY A 214 23.77 -4.51 24.31
N HIS A 215 23.94 -5.10 23.12
CA HIS A 215 23.31 -4.61 21.90
C HIS A 215 21.88 -5.14 21.78
N LEU A 216 21.06 -4.44 21.00
CA LEU A 216 19.66 -4.79 20.75
C LEU A 216 19.41 -4.99 19.25
N GLN A 217 18.55 -5.95 18.91
CA GLN A 217 18.03 -6.09 17.55
C GLN A 217 16.91 -5.08 17.32
N VAL A 218 16.99 -4.36 16.20
CA VAL A 218 16.00 -3.38 15.77
C VAL A 218 15.21 -3.96 14.59
N PHE A 219 13.89 -3.82 14.66
CA PHE A 219 12.98 -4.21 13.58
C PHE A 219 12.37 -2.95 12.97
N GLY A 220 12.44 -2.81 11.65
CA GLY A 220 11.89 -1.65 10.95
C GLY A 220 11.20 -2.04 9.66
N GLU A 221 11.91 -2.75 8.78
CA GLU A 221 11.42 -3.10 7.45
C GLU A 221 11.35 -4.60 7.23
N VAL A 222 10.66 -5.03 6.18
CA VAL A 222 10.55 -6.45 5.83
C VAL A 222 11.91 -7.10 5.55
N TYR A 223 12.88 -6.33 5.06
CA TYR A 223 14.26 -6.78 4.82
C TYR A 223 15.01 -7.14 6.09
N THR A 224 14.58 -6.58 7.23
CA THR A 224 15.10 -6.89 8.56
C THR A 224 14.43 -8.09 9.22
N SER A 225 13.39 -8.64 8.59
CA SER A 225 12.61 -9.73 9.20
C SER A 225 13.37 -11.08 9.16
N PRO A 226 13.26 -11.90 10.21
CA PRO A 226 13.82 -13.27 10.22
C PRO A 226 13.31 -14.13 9.06
N ARG A 227 12.07 -13.91 8.61
CA ARG A 227 11.50 -14.61 7.45
C ARG A 227 12.24 -14.27 6.16
N MET A 228 12.62 -13.01 5.96
CA MET A 228 13.35 -12.60 4.77
C MET A 228 14.79 -13.14 4.77
N LEU A 229 15.47 -13.08 5.91
CA LEU A 229 16.80 -13.68 6.10
C LEU A 229 16.80 -15.19 5.79
N LYS A 230 15.83 -15.92 6.35
CA LYS A 230 15.64 -17.35 6.07
C LYS A 230 15.35 -17.64 4.60
N ALA A 231 14.50 -16.84 3.95
CA ALA A 231 14.17 -17.00 2.55
C ALA A 231 15.37 -16.73 1.63
N HIS A 232 16.22 -15.76 1.99
CA HIS A 232 17.43 -15.43 1.25
C HIS A 232 18.49 -16.54 1.37
N LYS A 233 18.72 -17.08 2.58
CA LYS A 233 19.62 -18.22 2.81
C LYS A 233 19.25 -19.48 2.00
N ALA A 234 17.98 -19.63 1.64
CA ALA A 234 17.58 -20.74 0.76
C ALA A 234 18.22 -20.69 -0.64
N PHE A 235 18.83 -19.56 -1.05
CA PHE A 235 19.61 -19.48 -2.29
C PHE A 235 20.90 -20.32 -2.25
N ASP A 236 21.46 -20.59 -1.07
CA ASP A 236 22.68 -21.41 -0.92
C ASP A 236 22.50 -22.84 -1.46
N LYS A 237 21.25 -23.31 -1.50
CA LYS A 237 20.87 -24.65 -1.99
C LYS A 237 20.63 -24.70 -3.49
N LEU A 238 20.63 -23.56 -4.17
CA LEU A 238 20.34 -23.46 -5.60
C LEU A 238 21.65 -23.47 -6.41
N PRO A 239 21.65 -23.98 -7.65
CA PRO A 239 22.84 -23.98 -8.50
C PRO A 239 23.31 -22.55 -8.82
N PRO A 240 24.58 -22.33 -9.16
CA PRO A 240 25.08 -21.01 -9.57
C PRO A 240 24.25 -20.39 -10.71
N SER A 241 24.11 -19.06 -10.68
CA SER A 241 23.38 -18.30 -11.69
C SER A 241 24.26 -17.16 -12.20
N PRO A 242 24.29 -16.87 -13.51
CA PRO A 242 24.98 -15.70 -14.05
C PRO A 242 24.28 -14.38 -13.72
N LYS A 243 23.02 -14.43 -13.29
CA LYS A 243 22.24 -13.27 -12.81
C LYS A 243 22.06 -13.33 -11.30
N GLU A 244 22.05 -12.16 -10.68
CA GLU A 244 21.70 -12.01 -9.26
C GLU A 244 20.29 -12.53 -9.00
N ARG A 245 20.13 -13.23 -7.87
CA ARG A 245 18.83 -13.71 -7.41
C ARG A 245 18.37 -12.82 -6.27
N VAL A 246 17.17 -12.27 -6.43
CA VAL A 246 16.57 -11.39 -5.45
C VAL A 246 15.31 -12.05 -4.90
N ARG A 247 15.10 -11.94 -3.58
CA ARG A 247 13.83 -12.28 -2.95
C ARG A 247 12.97 -11.03 -2.95
N VAL A 248 11.69 -11.19 -3.29
CA VAL A 248 10.78 -10.07 -3.36
C VAL A 248 9.65 -10.28 -2.35
N PRO A 249 9.58 -9.45 -1.30
CA PRO A 249 8.58 -9.59 -0.26
C PRO A 249 7.24 -8.99 -0.68
N TYR A 250 6.17 -9.75 -0.44
CA TYR A 250 4.80 -9.24 -0.45
C TYR A 250 4.27 -9.24 0.97
N MET A 251 3.78 -8.09 1.43
CA MET A 251 3.19 -7.94 2.75
C MET A 251 1.67 -7.85 2.59
N PHE A 252 0.97 -8.87 3.08
CA PHE A 252 -0.49 -8.96 3.05
C PHE A 252 -1.06 -8.58 4.42
N PHE A 253 -2.15 -7.82 4.41
CA PHE A 253 -2.81 -7.35 5.61
C PHE A 253 -4.33 -7.42 5.42
N SER A 254 -5.03 -7.49 6.54
CA SER A 254 -6.47 -7.33 6.60
C SER A 254 -6.85 -6.69 7.93
N ASP A 255 -7.73 -5.71 7.89
CA ASP A 255 -8.34 -5.12 9.07
C ASP A 255 -9.86 -5.03 8.87
N ALA A 256 -10.59 -4.77 9.96
CA ALA A 256 -12.02 -4.53 9.89
C ALA A 256 -12.27 -3.08 9.49
N THR A 257 -12.94 -2.87 8.36
CA THR A 257 -13.35 -1.55 7.89
C THR A 257 -14.84 -1.33 8.13
N HIS A 258 -15.17 -0.21 8.78
CA HIS A 258 -16.55 0.25 8.97
C HIS A 258 -17.06 0.89 7.67
N LEU A 259 -18.08 0.27 7.05
CA LEU A 259 -18.65 0.74 5.78
C LEU A 259 -19.44 2.05 5.90
N ALA A 260 -20.06 2.29 7.06
CA ALA A 260 -20.87 3.47 7.32
C ALA A 260 -20.89 3.83 8.81
N SER A 261 -21.15 5.11 9.11
CA SER A 261 -21.31 5.61 10.49
C SER A 261 -22.60 5.12 11.17
N PHE A 262 -23.49 4.49 10.42
CA PHE A 262 -24.70 3.84 10.92
C PHE A 262 -24.76 2.40 10.40
N GLY A 263 -25.12 1.46 11.28
CA GLY A 263 -25.16 0.03 10.98
C GLY A 263 -24.01 -0.75 11.62
N ASN A 264 -24.12 -2.07 11.56
CA ASN A 264 -23.18 -3.05 12.12
C ASN A 264 -22.45 -3.86 11.02
N ALA A 265 -22.56 -3.44 9.77
CA ALA A 265 -21.89 -4.10 8.65
C ALA A 265 -20.39 -3.74 8.67
N SER A 266 -19.55 -4.76 8.77
CA SER A 266 -18.09 -4.66 8.64
C SER A 266 -17.66 -5.42 7.39
N ILE A 267 -16.64 -4.92 6.71
CA ILE A 267 -15.90 -5.68 5.69
C ILE A 267 -14.47 -5.86 6.13
N TRP A 268 -13.81 -6.88 5.59
CA TRP A 268 -12.41 -7.16 5.81
C TRP A 268 -11.67 -6.99 4.48
N PRO A 269 -11.27 -5.76 4.10
CA PRO A 269 -10.41 -5.60 2.95
C PRO A 269 -9.12 -6.40 3.13
N LEU A 270 -8.64 -6.96 2.04
CA LEU A 270 -7.29 -7.49 1.93
C LEU A 270 -6.47 -6.47 1.14
N TYR A 271 -5.41 -5.96 1.75
CA TYR A 271 -4.49 -5.06 1.10
C TYR A 271 -3.10 -5.67 1.07
N THR A 272 -2.33 -5.28 0.05
CA THR A 272 -1.00 -5.82 -0.20
C THR A 272 -0.06 -4.67 -0.48
N TYR A 273 1.10 -4.67 0.17
CA TYR A 273 2.18 -3.73 -0.10
C TYR A 273 3.41 -4.48 -0.61
N PHE A 274 4.10 -3.84 -1.55
CA PHE A 274 5.40 -4.30 -2.02
C PHE A 274 6.45 -3.81 -1.03
N GLY A 275 7.18 -4.73 -0.42
CA GLY A 275 8.15 -4.39 0.61
C GLY A 275 9.48 -3.95 0.05
#